data_AF-A0AB35Q2Q8-F1
#
_entry.id   AF-A0AB35Q2Q8-F1
#
_cell.length_a   1.000
_cell.length_b   1.000
_cell.length_c   1.000
_cell.angle_alpha   90.00
_cell.angle_beta   90.00
_cell.angle_gamma   90.00
#
_symmetry.space_group_name_H-M   'P 1'
#
loop_
_entity.id
_entity.type
_entity.pdbx_description
1 polymer ?
#
loop_
_entity_poly.entity_id
_entity_poly.type
_entity_poly.pdbx_seq_one_letter_code
_entity_poly.pdbx_strand_id
1 'polypeptide(L)'
;MKNNNTTYIETRSIEPIPDGERHGSIFSQFTLWLGANLQITAMVTGALTIVFGGDVFWSLAGLMLGQIAGGIVMALHAAQGPQLGIPQMISSRVQFGVYGACLPILLVCLMYLGFIATGAVLSGQAISAVFHTTETSGILLFAAATLVIAYVGYRLIHLLGKLASLVGIIAFIYLLWKISSFPAIGDLLSIRPFSWSTFLTATGLAASWQITFGPYVA
;
A
#
# COMPACT_ATOMS: atom_id res chain seq x y z
N MET A 1 -17.90 3.44 -34.12
CA MET A 1 -17.85 4.88 -33.80
C MET A 1 -17.06 5.05 -32.50
N LYS A 2 -15.89 5.70 -32.54
CA LYS A 2 -15.11 6.01 -31.32
C LYS A 2 -15.82 7.14 -30.59
N ASN A 3 -16.50 6.81 -29.50
CA ASN A 3 -17.08 7.82 -28.61
C ASN A 3 -15.93 8.50 -27.87
N ASN A 4 -15.55 9.71 -28.31
CA ASN A 4 -14.60 10.59 -27.63
C ASN A 4 -15.24 11.31 -26.43
N ASN A 5 -16.08 10.62 -25.65
CA ASN A 5 -16.45 11.12 -24.34
C ASN A 5 -15.28 10.81 -23.39
N THR A 6 -14.33 11.73 -23.32
CA THR A 6 -13.31 11.77 -22.27
C THR A 6 -13.94 12.16 -20.94
N THR A 7 -14.90 11.37 -20.47
CA THR A 7 -15.37 11.49 -19.10
C THR A 7 -14.21 11.04 -18.21
N TYR A 8 -13.75 11.90 -17.31
CA TYR A 8 -12.70 11.56 -16.34
C TYR A 8 -13.19 10.61 -15.25
N ILE A 9 -14.51 10.48 -15.11
CA ILE A 9 -15.20 9.62 -14.16
C ILE A 9 -15.25 8.20 -14.71
N GLU A 10 -14.83 7.25 -13.88
CA GLU A 10 -14.87 5.83 -14.18
C GLU A 10 -16.31 5.28 -14.20
N THR A 11 -16.67 4.59 -15.27
CA THR A 11 -18.05 4.11 -15.49
C THR A 11 -18.20 2.59 -15.38
N ARG A 12 -17.08 1.84 -15.46
CA ARG A 12 -17.06 0.39 -15.28
C ARG A 12 -16.73 0.08 -13.82
N SER A 13 -17.45 -0.85 -13.23
CA SER A 13 -17.24 -1.23 -11.83
C SER A 13 -16.57 -2.59 -11.74
N ILE A 14 -17.32 -3.66 -11.97
CA ILE A 14 -16.82 -5.05 -11.84
C ILE A 14 -16.72 -5.77 -13.17
N GLU A 15 -17.17 -5.13 -14.26
CA GLU A 15 -17.19 -5.71 -15.58
C GLU A 15 -15.78 -5.85 -16.15
N PRO A 16 -15.52 -6.91 -16.95
CA PRO A 16 -14.23 -7.05 -17.61
C PRO A 16 -13.88 -5.83 -18.47
N ILE A 17 -12.63 -5.38 -18.41
CA ILE A 17 -12.13 -4.29 -19.25
C ILE A 17 -11.80 -4.83 -20.65
N PRO A 18 -12.48 -4.34 -21.72
CA PRO A 18 -12.20 -4.76 -23.09
C PRO A 18 -10.79 -4.40 -23.54
N ASP A 19 -10.17 -5.22 -24.41
CA ASP A 19 -8.79 -5.03 -24.85
C ASP A 19 -8.51 -3.64 -25.44
N GLY A 20 -9.47 -3.06 -26.17
CA GLY A 20 -9.34 -1.73 -26.77
C GLY A 20 -9.46 -0.56 -25.79
N GLU A 21 -9.91 -0.81 -24.56
CA GLU A 21 -10.00 0.17 -23.48
C GLU A 21 -8.84 0.04 -22.47
N ARG A 22 -8.05 -1.04 -22.55
CA ARG A 22 -6.89 -1.26 -21.68
C ARG A 22 -5.81 -0.22 -21.95
N HIS A 23 -5.48 0.56 -20.93
CA HIS A 23 -4.45 1.57 -20.98
C HIS A 23 -3.64 1.57 -19.69
N GLY A 24 -2.33 1.78 -19.80
CA GLY A 24 -1.42 1.76 -18.67
C GLY A 24 -0.01 1.40 -19.15
N SER A 25 1.01 1.82 -18.40
CA SER A 25 2.39 1.44 -18.66
C SER A 25 2.99 0.77 -17.44
N ILE A 26 4.03 -0.05 -17.65
CA ILE A 26 4.77 -0.67 -16.55
C ILE A 26 5.28 0.41 -15.58
N PHE A 27 5.71 1.56 -16.11
CA PHE A 27 6.17 2.68 -15.30
C PHE A 27 5.04 3.35 -14.50
N SER A 28 3.80 3.43 -15.03
CA SER A 28 2.68 3.97 -14.26
C SER A 28 2.31 3.08 -13.07
N GLN A 29 2.51 1.76 -13.19
CA GLN A 29 2.40 0.83 -12.08
C GLN A 29 3.49 1.07 -11.04
N PHE A 30 4.75 1.22 -11.47
CA PHE A 30 5.86 1.55 -10.55
C PHE A 30 5.55 2.80 -9.70
N THR A 31 5.10 3.89 -10.32
CA THR A 31 4.75 5.12 -9.58
C THR A 31 3.53 4.97 -8.68
N LEU A 32 2.60 4.06 -8.99
CA LEU A 32 1.46 3.81 -8.11
C LEU A 32 1.93 3.07 -6.85
N TRP A 33 2.67 1.98 -7.03
CA TRP A 33 3.13 1.12 -5.93
C TRP A 33 4.20 1.78 -5.07
N LEU A 34 5.07 2.60 -5.67
CA LEU A 34 6.04 3.39 -4.92
C LEU A 34 5.32 4.39 -4.01
N GLY A 35 4.36 5.15 -4.53
CA GLY A 35 3.58 6.09 -3.74
C GLY A 35 2.78 5.43 -2.62
N ALA A 36 2.19 4.25 -2.90
CA ALA A 36 1.47 3.47 -1.90
C ALA A 36 2.36 2.93 -0.76
N ASN A 37 3.65 2.73 -1.01
CA ASN A 37 4.59 2.24 -0.01
C ASN A 37 5.37 3.35 0.71
N LEU A 38 5.58 4.51 0.07
CA LEU A 38 6.18 5.69 0.70
C LEU A 38 5.17 6.45 1.57
N GLN A 39 4.59 5.73 2.54
CA GLN A 39 3.61 6.26 3.49
C GLN A 39 3.97 5.95 4.95
N ILE A 40 3.42 6.75 5.86
CA ILE A 40 3.71 6.66 7.30
C ILE A 40 3.34 5.28 7.85
N THR A 41 2.22 4.70 7.43
CA THR A 41 1.80 3.38 7.90
C THR A 41 2.84 2.29 7.61
N ALA A 42 3.47 2.31 6.43
CA ALA A 42 4.53 1.36 6.09
C ALA A 42 5.76 1.53 6.99
N MET A 43 6.12 2.79 7.28
CA MET A 43 7.21 3.13 8.21
C MET A 43 6.93 2.62 9.63
N VAL A 44 5.71 2.84 10.14
CA VAL A 44 5.28 2.35 11.46
C VAL A 44 5.30 0.81 11.51
N THR A 45 4.81 0.13 10.47
CA THR A 45 4.87 -1.34 10.38
C THR A 45 6.31 -1.86 10.47
N GLY A 46 7.27 -1.21 9.79
CA GLY A 46 8.68 -1.57 9.93
C GLY A 46 9.21 -1.35 11.35
N ALA A 47 8.87 -0.21 11.95
CA ALA A 47 9.27 0.16 13.31
C ALA A 47 8.73 -0.80 14.39
N LEU A 48 7.57 -1.43 14.18
CA LEU A 48 7.01 -2.43 15.09
C LEU A 48 7.98 -3.60 15.37
N THR A 49 8.86 -3.91 14.42
CA THR A 49 9.89 -4.95 14.64
C THR A 49 10.80 -4.62 15.83
N ILE A 50 11.17 -3.33 15.98
CA ILE A 50 11.98 -2.86 17.10
C ILE A 50 11.13 -2.79 18.37
N VAL A 51 9.86 -2.36 18.27
CA VAL A 51 8.91 -2.34 19.39
C VAL A 51 8.72 -3.74 19.99
N PHE A 52 8.73 -4.78 19.15
CA PHE A 52 8.66 -6.18 19.57
C PHE A 52 10.01 -6.78 19.99
N GLY A 53 11.05 -5.95 20.16
CA GLY A 53 12.33 -6.35 20.74
C GLY A 53 13.39 -6.82 19.73
N GLY A 54 13.19 -6.57 18.44
CA GLY A 54 14.23 -6.80 17.42
C GLY A 54 15.34 -5.75 17.46
N ASP A 55 16.56 -6.14 17.14
CA ASP A 55 17.67 -5.21 16.86
C ASP A 55 17.58 -4.65 15.43
N VAL A 56 18.25 -3.54 15.16
CA VAL A 56 18.18 -2.87 13.85
C VAL A 56 18.71 -3.74 12.72
N PHE A 57 19.82 -4.46 12.94
CA PHE A 57 20.49 -5.19 11.87
C PHE A 57 19.65 -6.38 11.37
N TRP A 58 19.25 -7.26 12.28
CA TRP A 58 18.45 -8.43 11.92
C TRP A 58 17.01 -8.08 11.59
N SER A 59 16.46 -7.00 12.14
CA SER A 59 15.15 -6.48 11.72
C SER A 59 15.18 -6.01 10.27
N LEU A 60 16.19 -5.25 9.85
CA LEU A 60 16.32 -4.83 8.45
C LEU A 60 16.48 -6.02 7.50
N ALA A 61 17.30 -7.02 7.88
CA ALA A 61 17.48 -8.23 7.09
C ALA A 61 16.16 -9.03 6.97
N GLY A 62 15.44 -9.21 8.07
CA GLY A 62 14.15 -9.90 8.08
C GLY A 62 13.08 -9.15 7.30
N LEU A 63 12.96 -7.84 7.49
CA LEU A 63 12.06 -6.98 6.69
C LEU A 63 12.38 -7.10 5.20
N MET A 64 13.65 -7.03 4.80
CA MET A 64 14.06 -7.17 3.39
C MET A 64 13.68 -8.54 2.83
N LEU A 65 13.91 -9.63 3.58
CA LEU A 65 13.50 -10.97 3.18
C LEU A 65 11.98 -11.07 3.03
N GLY A 66 11.23 -10.50 3.98
CA GLY A 66 9.76 -10.47 3.93
C GLY A 66 9.22 -9.68 2.75
N GLN A 67 9.83 -8.52 2.44
CA GLN A 67 9.48 -7.71 1.28
C GLN A 67 9.67 -8.47 -0.04
N ILE A 68 10.77 -9.22 -0.16
CA ILE A 68 11.04 -10.06 -1.34
C ILE A 68 10.03 -11.21 -1.41
N ALA A 69 9.85 -11.96 -0.33
CA ALA A 69 8.96 -13.12 -0.29
C ALA A 69 7.49 -12.73 -0.58
N GLY A 70 6.96 -11.74 0.13
CA GLY A 70 5.61 -11.23 -0.11
C GLY A 70 5.46 -10.53 -1.45
N GLY A 71 6.51 -9.82 -1.90
CA GLY A 71 6.55 -9.18 -3.21
C GLY A 71 6.47 -10.18 -4.38
N ILE A 72 7.09 -11.35 -4.26
CA ILE A 72 6.95 -12.44 -5.25
C ILE A 72 5.49 -12.90 -5.33
N VAL A 73 4.84 -13.13 -4.18
CA VAL A 73 3.42 -13.53 -4.14
C VAL A 73 2.54 -12.46 -4.80
N MET A 74 2.79 -11.19 -4.48
CA MET A 74 2.07 -10.06 -5.07
C MET A 74 2.29 -9.99 -6.59
N ALA A 75 3.54 -10.15 -7.06
CA ALA A 75 3.88 -10.10 -8.48
C ALA A 75 3.21 -11.20 -9.30
N LEU A 76 3.10 -12.42 -8.75
CA LEU A 76 2.39 -13.53 -9.39
C LEU A 76 0.90 -13.23 -9.59
N HIS A 77 0.25 -12.55 -8.63
CA HIS A 77 -1.13 -12.11 -8.77
C HIS A 77 -1.26 -10.94 -9.75
N ALA A 78 -0.32 -10.00 -9.73
CA ALA A 78 -0.31 -8.86 -10.64
C ALA A 78 -0.23 -9.28 -12.12
N ALA A 79 0.44 -10.41 -12.41
CA ALA A 79 0.53 -10.96 -13.76
C ALA A 79 -0.83 -11.47 -14.31
N GLN A 80 -1.82 -11.74 -13.45
CA GLN A 80 -3.15 -12.23 -13.84
C GLN A 80 -4.03 -11.10 -14.39
N GLY A 81 -3.87 -9.88 -13.87
CA GLY A 81 -4.70 -8.72 -14.19
C GLY A 81 -4.81 -8.42 -15.69
N PRO A 82 -3.68 -8.21 -16.40
CA PRO A 82 -3.70 -7.91 -17.83
C PRO A 82 -4.33 -8.98 -18.72
N GLN A 83 -4.41 -10.23 -18.26
CA GLN A 83 -4.98 -11.34 -19.03
C GLN A 83 -6.49 -11.47 -18.78
N LEU A 84 -6.90 -11.41 -17.51
CA LEU A 84 -8.28 -11.65 -17.09
C LEU A 84 -9.14 -10.39 -17.21
N GLY A 85 -8.57 -9.21 -17.01
CA GLY A 85 -9.27 -7.92 -17.08
C GLY A 85 -10.42 -7.78 -16.08
N ILE A 86 -10.46 -8.61 -15.04
CA ILE A 86 -11.48 -8.61 -13.98
C ILE A 86 -10.83 -8.38 -12.61
N PRO A 87 -11.55 -7.77 -11.65
CA PRO A 87 -11.04 -7.58 -10.30
C PRO A 87 -10.69 -8.91 -9.62
N GLN A 88 -9.62 -8.92 -8.82
CA GLN A 88 -9.17 -10.12 -8.12
C GLN A 88 -10.22 -10.72 -7.16
N MET A 89 -11.08 -9.86 -6.62
CA MET A 89 -12.19 -10.30 -5.79
C MET A 89 -13.19 -11.18 -6.54
N ILE A 90 -13.37 -10.96 -7.85
CA ILE A 90 -14.24 -11.76 -8.71
C ILE A 90 -13.55 -13.07 -9.11
N SER A 91 -12.24 -13.03 -9.40
CA SER A 91 -11.47 -14.23 -9.79
C SER A 91 -11.42 -15.29 -8.67
N SER A 92 -11.53 -14.87 -7.41
CA SER A 92 -11.61 -15.79 -6.25
C SER A 92 -12.75 -16.83 -6.36
N ARG A 93 -13.82 -16.52 -7.09
CA ARG A 93 -14.96 -17.44 -7.32
C ARG A 93 -14.57 -18.71 -8.08
N VAL A 94 -13.49 -18.68 -8.85
CA VAL A 94 -13.00 -19.86 -9.58
C VAL A 94 -12.47 -20.92 -8.60
N GLN A 95 -11.86 -20.49 -7.49
CA GLN A 95 -11.26 -21.39 -6.49
C GLN A 95 -12.27 -21.81 -5.42
N PHE A 96 -13.09 -20.86 -4.96
CA PHE A 96 -13.98 -21.07 -3.81
C PHE A 96 -15.45 -21.27 -4.20
N GLY A 97 -15.81 -21.14 -5.48
CA GLY A 97 -17.20 -21.07 -5.92
C GLY A 97 -17.87 -19.75 -5.54
N VAL A 98 -19.12 -19.55 -5.97
CA VAL A 98 -19.86 -18.30 -5.75
C VAL A 98 -20.09 -18.02 -4.26
N TYR A 99 -20.56 -19.00 -3.51
CA TYR A 99 -20.84 -18.85 -2.09
C TYR A 99 -19.57 -18.95 -1.22
N GLY A 100 -18.60 -19.79 -1.59
CA GLY A 100 -17.36 -19.89 -0.82
C GLY A 100 -16.50 -18.63 -0.94
N ALA A 101 -16.58 -17.89 -2.05
CA ALA A 101 -15.91 -16.61 -2.21
C ALA A 101 -16.42 -15.52 -1.25
N CYS A 102 -17.58 -15.69 -0.60
CA CYS A 102 -18.06 -14.73 0.39
C CYS A 102 -17.09 -14.57 1.58
N LEU A 103 -16.42 -15.66 2.00
CA LEU A 103 -15.47 -15.60 3.11
C LEU A 103 -14.23 -14.74 2.80
N PRO A 104 -13.46 -14.98 1.72
CA PRO A 104 -12.34 -14.11 1.39
C PRO A 104 -12.78 -12.67 1.08
N ILE A 105 -13.97 -12.48 0.48
CA ILE A 105 -14.52 -11.13 0.28
C ILE A 105 -14.72 -10.39 1.60
N LEU A 106 -15.34 -11.04 2.59
CA LEU A 106 -15.55 -10.45 3.91
C LEU A 106 -14.22 -10.10 4.60
N LEU A 107 -13.23 -11.01 4.54
CA LEU A 107 -11.92 -10.78 5.15
C LEU A 107 -11.19 -9.59 4.51
N VAL A 108 -11.26 -9.44 3.18
CA VAL A 108 -10.68 -8.30 2.48
C VAL A 108 -11.42 -7.00 2.81
N CYS A 109 -12.76 -7.03 2.92
CA CYS A 109 -13.52 -5.85 3.37
C CYS A 109 -13.09 -5.40 4.77
N LEU A 110 -12.92 -6.33 5.71
CA LEU A 110 -12.44 -6.03 7.07
C LEU A 110 -11.02 -5.45 7.05
N MET A 111 -10.13 -6.02 6.23
CA MET A 111 -8.78 -5.51 6.04
C MET A 111 -8.80 -4.06 5.52
N TYR A 112 -9.63 -3.76 4.52
CA TYR A 112 -9.76 -2.42 3.96
C TYR A 112 -10.32 -1.40 4.95
N LEU A 113 -11.27 -1.81 5.80
CA LEU A 113 -11.73 -0.96 6.91
C LEU A 113 -10.57 -0.61 7.86
N GLY A 114 -9.70 -1.57 8.17
CA GLY A 114 -8.49 -1.33 8.97
C GLY A 114 -7.52 -0.35 8.33
N PHE A 115 -7.26 -0.48 7.02
CA PHE A 115 -6.40 0.44 6.27
C PHE A 115 -6.99 1.85 6.22
N ILE A 116 -8.29 1.99 5.92
CA ILE A 116 -8.96 3.30 5.86
C ILE A 116 -8.97 3.94 7.25
N ALA A 117 -9.29 3.20 8.31
CA ALA A 117 -9.30 3.72 9.67
C ALA A 117 -7.92 4.23 10.10
N THR A 118 -6.87 3.43 9.86
CA THR A 118 -5.49 3.80 10.19
C THR A 118 -5.04 5.01 9.37
N GLY A 119 -5.30 5.00 8.06
CA GLY A 119 -4.97 6.12 7.16
C GLY A 119 -5.69 7.41 7.54
N ALA A 120 -6.96 7.32 7.95
CA ALA A 120 -7.74 8.46 8.37
C ALA A 120 -7.23 9.08 9.67
N VAL A 121 -6.90 8.27 10.69
CA VAL A 121 -6.32 8.75 11.96
C VAL A 121 -4.97 9.44 11.70
N LEU A 122 -4.05 8.80 10.98
CA LEU A 122 -2.73 9.38 10.68
C LEU A 122 -2.84 10.67 9.87
N SER A 123 -3.73 10.69 8.87
CA SER A 123 -3.97 11.90 8.07
C SER A 123 -4.61 13.01 8.90
N GLY A 124 -5.54 12.67 9.79
CA GLY A 124 -6.17 13.61 10.72
C GLY A 124 -5.17 14.26 11.66
N GLN A 125 -4.26 13.47 12.23
CA GLN A 125 -3.15 13.95 13.05
C GLN A 125 -2.21 14.87 12.27
N ALA A 126 -1.84 14.49 11.04
CA ALA A 126 -0.99 15.31 10.19
C ALA A 126 -1.64 16.66 9.83
N ILE A 127 -2.92 16.64 9.42
CA ILE A 127 -3.69 17.85 9.09
C ILE A 127 -3.85 18.74 10.34
N SER A 128 -4.19 18.15 11.48
CA SER A 128 -4.29 18.85 12.77
C SER A 128 -2.98 19.57 13.13
N ALA A 129 -1.85 18.89 12.95
CA ALA A 129 -0.52 19.43 13.26
C ALA A 129 -0.12 20.60 12.33
N VAL A 130 -0.47 20.53 11.05
CA VAL A 130 -0.11 21.55 10.05
C VAL A 130 -1.03 22.77 10.11
N PHE A 131 -2.33 22.56 10.25
CA PHE A 131 -3.34 23.62 10.17
C PHE A 131 -3.85 24.08 11.54
N HIS A 132 -3.29 23.54 12.63
CA HIS A 132 -3.69 23.85 14.01
C HIS A 132 -5.19 23.66 14.27
N THR A 133 -5.78 22.64 13.65
CA THR A 133 -7.20 22.26 13.82
C THR A 133 -7.33 21.01 14.69
N THR A 134 -8.55 20.52 14.93
CA THR A 134 -8.78 19.26 15.67
C THR A 134 -8.51 18.03 14.80
N GLU A 135 -8.03 16.94 15.39
CA GLU A 135 -7.83 15.67 14.68
C GLU A 135 -9.11 15.17 14.01
N THR A 136 -10.26 15.32 14.67
CA THR A 136 -11.58 14.95 14.11
C THR A 136 -11.87 15.67 12.81
N SER A 137 -11.59 16.98 12.73
CA SER A 137 -11.80 17.74 11.50
C SER A 137 -10.86 17.28 10.37
N GLY A 138 -9.62 16.91 10.70
CA GLY A 138 -8.67 16.36 9.74
C GLY A 138 -9.09 14.98 9.22
N ILE A 139 -9.61 14.12 10.10
CA ILE A 139 -10.19 12.81 9.73
C ILE A 139 -11.35 13.00 8.75
N LEU A 140 -12.28 13.92 9.06
CA LEU A 140 -13.44 14.19 8.20
C LEU A 140 -13.04 14.76 6.85
N LEU A 141 -12.05 15.67 6.83
CA LEU A 141 -11.51 16.22 5.58
C LEU A 141 -10.86 15.14 4.72
N PHE A 142 -10.04 14.28 5.32
CA PHE A 142 -9.41 13.17 4.62
C PHE A 142 -10.45 12.21 4.06
N ALA A 143 -11.44 11.80 4.85
CA ALA A 143 -12.51 10.91 4.41
C ALA A 143 -13.31 11.51 3.24
N ALA A 144 -13.67 12.79 3.31
CA ALA A 144 -14.34 13.49 2.22
C ALA A 144 -13.49 13.51 0.93
N ALA A 145 -12.20 13.81 1.05
CA ALA A 145 -11.28 13.79 -0.08
C ALA A 145 -11.14 12.37 -0.69
N THR A 146 -11.02 11.33 0.14
CA THR A 146 -10.96 9.94 -0.33
C THR A 146 -12.22 9.53 -1.09
N LEU A 147 -13.42 9.93 -0.62
CA LEU A 147 -14.68 9.67 -1.33
C LEU A 147 -14.71 10.33 -2.71
N VAL A 148 -14.25 11.59 -2.82
CA VAL A 148 -14.15 12.28 -4.12
C VAL A 148 -13.17 11.56 -5.04
N ILE A 149 -12.02 11.14 -4.54
CA ILE A 149 -11.01 10.42 -5.32
C ILE A 149 -11.57 9.08 -5.83
N ALA A 150 -12.23 8.32 -4.95
CA ALA A 150 -12.87 7.06 -5.30
C ALA A 150 -13.98 7.23 -6.35
N TYR A 151 -14.73 8.34 -6.28
CA TYR A 151 -15.77 8.65 -7.26
C TYR A 151 -15.21 8.96 -8.65
N VAL A 152 -14.09 9.70 -8.74
CA VAL A 152 -13.45 10.01 -10.03
C VAL A 152 -12.74 8.80 -10.61
N GLY A 153 -12.06 8.01 -9.77
CA GLY A 153 -11.49 6.72 -10.14
C GLY A 153 -10.07 6.79 -10.74
N TYR A 154 -9.77 5.82 -11.59
CA TYR A 154 -8.44 5.40 -12.06
C TYR A 154 -7.49 6.55 -12.41
N ARG A 155 -7.93 7.51 -13.23
CA ARG A 155 -7.05 8.59 -13.72
C ARG A 155 -6.56 9.49 -12.59
N LEU A 156 -7.44 9.83 -11.66
CA LEU A 156 -7.08 10.65 -10.51
C LEU A 156 -6.19 9.87 -9.54
N ILE A 157 -6.48 8.59 -9.32
CA ILE A 157 -5.65 7.71 -8.48
C ILE A 157 -4.22 7.63 -9.03
N HIS A 158 -4.04 7.44 -10.33
CA HIS A 158 -2.70 7.41 -10.93
C HIS A 158 -1.98 8.76 -10.91
N LEU A 159 -2.70 9.87 -11.08
CA LEU A 159 -2.12 11.21 -10.92
C LEU A 159 -1.63 11.43 -9.48
N LEU A 160 -2.49 11.14 -8.51
CA LEU A 160 -2.16 11.26 -7.09
C LEU A 160 -1.04 10.30 -6.68
N GLY A 161 -1.00 9.08 -7.22
CA GLY A 161 0.10 8.13 -6.99
C GLY A 161 1.45 8.66 -7.47
N LYS A 162 1.50 9.37 -8.61
CA LYS A 162 2.71 10.04 -9.09
C LYS A 162 3.14 11.19 -8.18
N LEU A 163 2.18 12.03 -7.74
CA LEU A 163 2.45 13.13 -6.83
C LEU A 163 2.91 12.63 -5.45
N ALA A 164 2.23 11.62 -4.91
CA ALA A 164 2.58 10.95 -3.67
C ALA A 164 3.95 10.31 -3.75
N SER A 165 4.30 9.67 -4.87
CA SER A 165 5.67 9.16 -5.10
C SER A 165 6.71 10.27 -5.06
N LEU A 166 6.47 11.40 -5.72
CA LEU A 166 7.43 12.51 -5.73
C LEU A 166 7.64 13.06 -4.32
N VAL A 167 6.56 13.36 -3.59
CA VAL A 167 6.62 13.85 -2.20
C VAL A 167 7.27 12.80 -1.30
N GLY A 168 6.90 11.53 -1.45
CA GLY A 168 7.44 10.42 -0.70
C GLY A 168 8.94 10.24 -0.90
N ILE A 169 9.45 10.36 -2.14
CA ILE A 169 10.88 10.29 -2.44
C ILE A 169 11.63 11.43 -1.76
N ILE A 170 11.11 12.66 -1.83
CA ILE A 170 11.73 13.83 -1.18
C ILE A 170 11.79 13.60 0.34
N ALA A 171 10.68 13.17 0.95
CA ALA A 171 10.63 12.85 2.38
C ALA A 171 11.60 11.71 2.74
N PHE A 172 11.66 10.66 1.93
CA PHE A 172 12.55 9.52 2.15
C PHE A 172 14.03 9.93 2.08
N ILE A 173 14.44 10.72 1.08
CA ILE A 173 15.81 11.25 0.97
C ILE A 173 16.14 12.13 2.18
N TYR A 174 15.22 13.01 2.59
CA TYR A 174 15.40 13.83 3.78
C TYR A 174 15.59 12.99 5.05
N LEU A 175 14.77 11.96 5.25
CA LEU A 175 14.88 11.05 6.39
C LEU A 175 16.20 10.27 6.36
N LEU A 176 16.61 9.74 5.21
CA LEU A 176 17.91 9.07 5.06
C LEU A 176 19.07 10.01 5.38
N TRP A 177 19.01 11.26 4.92
CA TRP A 177 20.01 12.27 5.26
C TRP A 177 20.05 12.54 6.77
N LYS A 178 18.90 12.75 7.41
CA LYS A 178 18.81 12.93 8.87
C LYS A 178 19.36 11.74 9.65
N ILE A 179 19.06 10.52 9.20
CA ILE A 179 19.55 9.26 9.78
C ILE A 179 21.07 9.14 9.59
N SER A 180 21.62 9.55 8.44
CA SER A 180 23.08 9.51 8.19
C SER A 180 23.88 10.43 9.10
N SER A 181 23.25 11.53 9.56
CA SER A 181 23.83 12.45 10.54
C SER A 181 23.57 12.04 11.99
N PHE A 182 22.92 10.89 12.23
CA PHE A 182 22.66 10.37 13.56
C PHE A 182 23.94 9.73 14.12
N PRO A 183 24.55 10.26 15.21
CA PRO A 183 25.88 9.86 15.65
C PRO A 183 26.02 8.36 15.99
N ALA A 184 24.93 7.71 16.41
CA ALA A 184 24.94 6.34 16.91
C ALA A 184 24.48 5.28 15.89
N ILE A 185 24.35 5.60 14.59
CA ILE A 185 23.90 4.62 13.60
C ILE A 185 24.86 3.41 13.50
N GLY A 186 26.17 3.66 13.60
CA GLY A 186 27.18 2.60 13.62
C GLY A 186 27.00 1.66 14.82
N ASP A 187 26.74 2.23 15.99
CA ASP A 187 26.51 1.47 17.23
C ASP A 187 25.25 0.62 17.10
N LEU A 188 24.14 1.19 16.61
CA LEU A 188 22.88 0.45 16.39
C LEU A 188 23.03 -0.71 15.39
N LEU A 189 23.82 -0.52 14.33
CA LEU A 189 24.10 -1.58 13.34
C LEU A 189 25.13 -2.61 13.82
N SER A 190 25.88 -2.30 14.89
CA SER A 190 26.82 -3.22 15.53
C SER A 190 26.14 -4.17 16.53
N ILE A 191 24.98 -3.79 17.06
CA ILE A 191 24.13 -4.64 17.91
C ILE A 191 23.48 -5.71 17.04
N ARG A 192 23.97 -6.95 17.14
CA ARG A 192 23.51 -8.09 16.30
C ARG A 192 23.13 -9.37 17.07
N PRO A 193 22.45 -9.30 18.23
CA PRO A 193 21.98 -10.52 18.91
C PRO A 193 20.91 -11.20 18.06
N PHE A 194 21.22 -12.35 17.47
CA PHE A 194 20.25 -13.04 16.63
C PHE A 194 19.21 -13.78 17.46
N SER A 195 17.93 -13.61 17.12
CA SER A 195 16.82 -14.40 17.64
C SER A 195 15.87 -14.77 16.50
N TRP A 196 15.56 -16.07 16.40
CA TRP A 196 14.60 -16.56 15.40
C TRP A 196 13.22 -15.92 15.56
N SER A 197 12.79 -15.66 16.79
CA SER A 197 11.47 -15.10 17.06
C SER A 197 11.32 -13.69 16.47
N THR A 198 12.27 -12.80 16.75
CA THR A 198 12.23 -11.41 16.26
C THR A 198 12.50 -11.34 14.76
N PHE A 199 13.41 -12.16 14.25
CA PHE A 199 13.70 -12.25 12.81
C PHE A 199 12.49 -12.73 11.99
N LEU A 200 11.81 -13.79 12.45
CA LEU A 200 10.60 -14.29 11.79
C LEU A 200 9.42 -13.32 11.94
N THR A 201 9.34 -12.60 13.07
CA THR A 201 8.35 -11.52 13.25
C THR A 201 8.58 -10.39 12.23
N ALA A 202 9.82 -9.94 12.05
CA ALA A 202 10.19 -8.95 11.03
C ALA A 202 9.81 -9.40 9.61
N THR A 203 10.19 -10.63 9.29
CA THR A 203 9.94 -11.25 7.98
C THR A 203 8.44 -11.40 7.73
N GLY A 204 7.69 -11.90 8.72
CA GLY A 204 6.24 -12.08 8.65
C GLY A 204 5.50 -10.75 8.49
N LEU A 205 5.85 -9.72 9.27
CA LEU A 205 5.26 -8.39 9.17
C LEU A 205 5.42 -7.81 7.76
N ALA A 206 6.64 -7.84 7.22
CA ALA A 206 6.90 -7.33 5.87
C ALA A 206 6.24 -8.18 4.77
N ALA A 207 6.26 -9.51 4.88
CA ALA A 207 5.62 -10.37 3.91
C ALA A 207 4.09 -10.18 3.90
N SER A 208 3.47 -10.13 5.08
CA SER A 208 2.04 -9.87 5.23
C SER A 208 1.65 -8.51 4.65
N TRP A 209 2.47 -7.46 4.88
CA TRP A 209 2.26 -6.14 4.27
C TRP A 209 2.13 -6.23 2.75
N GLN A 210 3.06 -6.91 2.07
CA GLN A 210 2.99 -7.04 0.60
C GLN A 210 1.82 -7.89 0.13
N ILE A 211 1.50 -8.96 0.86
CA ILE A 211 0.39 -9.85 0.51
C ILE A 211 -0.96 -9.12 0.61
N THR A 212 -1.09 -8.13 1.51
CA THR A 212 -2.33 -7.33 1.61
C THR A 212 -2.65 -6.54 0.34
N PHE A 213 -1.66 -6.31 -0.54
CA PHE A 213 -1.89 -5.70 -1.84
C PHE A 213 -2.44 -6.67 -2.89
N GLY A 214 -2.42 -7.97 -2.65
CA GLY A 214 -2.87 -9.01 -3.58
C GLY A 214 -4.26 -8.78 -4.19
N PRO A 215 -5.26 -8.35 -3.42
CA PRO A 215 -6.58 -8.01 -3.95
C PRO A 215 -6.62 -6.80 -4.91
N TYR A 216 -5.61 -5.92 -4.90
CA TYR A 216 -5.57 -4.68 -5.70
C TYR A 216 -4.77 -4.81 -7.01
N VAL A 217 -3.95 -5.85 -7.16
CA VAL A 217 -2.92 -5.89 -8.22
C VAL A 217 -3.41 -6.43 -9.57
N ALA A 218 -4.62 -6.99 -9.62
CA ALA A 218 -5.22 -7.53 -10.85
C ALA A 218 -6.04 -6.45 -11.59
#